data_AF-A0A5Q2MEI9-F1
#
_entry.id   AF-A0A5Q2MEI9-F1
#
_cell.length_a   1.000
_cell.length_b   1.000
_cell.length_c   1.000
_cell.angle_alpha   90.00
_cell.angle_beta   90.00
_cell.angle_gamma   90.00
#
_symmetry.space_group_name_H-M   'P 1'
#
loop_
_entity.id
_entity.type
_entity.pdbx_description
1 polymer ?
#
loop_
_entity_poly.entity_id
_entity_poly.type
_entity_poly.pdbx_seq_one_letter_code
_entity_poly.pdbx_strand_id
1 'polypeptide(L)'
;MSWTTRFRDCVASFATRRAASPDITISRPAPECWSNLRHSRTVAKIPRRISPHSLRHAAITNALDAGVPLRDAQILARHADPRTTEHYDRARGNLDRHGVHFLTAYVAGV
;
A
#
# COMPACT_ATOMS: atom_id res chain seq x y z
N MET A 1 -3.99 21.07 -8.47
CA MET A 1 -3.45 19.95 -7.65
C MET A 1 -3.80 18.64 -8.34
N SER A 2 -2.81 17.79 -8.63
CA SER A 2 -3.03 16.50 -9.31
C SER A 2 -3.68 15.46 -8.38
N TRP A 3 -4.43 14.53 -8.96
CA TRP A 3 -5.09 13.42 -8.26
C TRP A 3 -4.11 12.54 -7.47
N THR A 4 -2.87 12.40 -7.96
CA THR A 4 -1.79 11.65 -7.31
C THR A 4 -1.40 12.25 -5.96
N THR A 5 -1.38 13.58 -5.82
CA THR A 5 -1.06 14.25 -4.55
C THR A 5 -2.13 13.99 -3.50
N ARG A 6 -3.43 14.10 -3.86
CA ARG A 6 -4.52 13.83 -2.91
C ARG A 6 -4.64 12.35 -2.53
N PHE A 7 -4.35 11.43 -3.45
CA PHE A 7 -4.28 10.00 -3.16
C PHE A 7 -3.10 9.67 -2.24
N ARG A 8 -1.92 10.24 -2.51
CA ARG A 8 -0.76 10.15 -1.63
C ARG A 8 -1.08 10.71 -0.25
N ASP A 9 -1.76 11.85 -0.12
CA ASP A 9 -2.05 12.46 1.18
C ASP A 9 -3.10 11.65 1.98
N CYS A 10 -4.00 10.94 1.30
CA CYS A 10 -4.97 10.03 1.91
C CYS A 10 -4.32 8.71 2.38
N VAL A 11 -3.47 8.10 1.54
CA VAL A 11 -2.67 6.92 1.88
C VAL A 11 -1.61 7.26 2.93
N ALA A 12 -0.98 8.44 2.83
CA ALA A 12 -0.06 8.97 3.83
C ALA A 12 -0.81 9.23 5.14
N SER A 13 -2.01 9.81 5.16
CA SER A 13 -2.82 9.91 6.40
C SER A 13 -3.14 8.55 7.04
N PHE A 14 -3.06 7.45 6.28
CA PHE A 14 -3.18 6.08 6.79
C PHE A 14 -1.83 5.54 7.32
N ALA A 15 -0.72 5.85 6.63
CA ALA A 15 0.62 5.35 6.92
C ALA A 15 1.44 6.20 7.93
N THR A 16 1.30 7.53 7.95
CA THR A 16 2.15 8.48 8.70
C THR A 16 1.76 8.65 10.16
N ARG A 17 0.64 8.09 10.62
CA ARG A 17 0.28 8.03 12.05
C ARG A 17 1.08 6.98 12.83
N ARG A 18 2.40 6.93 12.63
CA ARG A 18 3.35 6.31 13.55
C ARG A 18 4.43 7.28 14.02
N ALA A 19 4.66 8.38 13.30
CA ALA A 19 5.68 9.34 13.74
C ALA A 19 5.23 10.24 14.90
N ALA A 20 3.93 10.31 15.22
CA ALA A 20 3.41 11.37 16.11
C ALA A 20 2.69 10.93 17.39
N SER A 21 2.43 9.63 17.68
CA SER A 21 1.82 9.24 18.97
C SER A 21 2.01 7.75 19.30
N PRO A 22 2.43 7.41 20.55
CA PRO A 22 2.59 6.03 21.01
C PRO A 22 1.27 5.33 21.42
N ASP A 23 0.14 6.05 21.49
CA ASP A 23 -1.15 5.45 21.86
C ASP A 23 -1.98 5.01 20.64
N ILE A 24 -2.13 3.69 20.52
CA ILE A 24 -3.00 3.00 19.55
C ILE A 24 -4.46 3.11 20.04
N THR A 25 -5.08 4.27 19.83
CA THR A 25 -6.56 4.36 19.85
C THR A 25 -7.03 4.59 18.42
N ILE A 26 -7.84 3.66 17.92
CA ILE A 26 -8.41 3.65 16.56
C ILE A 26 -9.31 4.88 16.41
N SER A 27 -8.73 6.02 16.04
CA SER A 27 -9.47 7.24 15.74
C SER A 27 -10.11 7.10 14.36
N ARG A 28 -11.43 7.26 14.32
CA ARG A 28 -12.23 7.29 13.10
C ARG A 28 -11.62 8.30 12.12
N PRO A 29 -11.38 7.96 10.84
CA PRO A 29 -10.80 8.92 9.90
C PRO A 29 -11.69 10.16 9.80
N ALA A 30 -11.06 11.34 9.71
CA ALA A 30 -11.75 12.62 9.62
C ALA A 30 -12.82 12.58 8.50
N PRO A 31 -14.03 13.15 8.73
CA PRO A 31 -15.17 13.01 7.82
C PRO A 31 -14.91 13.50 6.39
N GLU A 32 -13.99 14.45 6.25
CA GLU A 32 -13.49 15.05 5.01
C GLU A 32 -12.78 14.05 4.08
N CYS A 33 -12.20 12.97 4.61
CA CYS A 33 -11.64 11.87 3.81
C CYS A 33 -12.71 11.23 2.88
N TRP A 34 -13.94 11.09 3.37
CA TRP A 34 -15.03 10.47 2.61
C TRP A 34 -15.54 11.36 1.47
N SER A 35 -15.60 12.67 1.71
CA SER A 35 -15.98 13.65 0.70
C SER A 35 -14.92 13.77 -0.40
N ASN A 36 -13.64 13.71 -0.02
CA ASN A 36 -12.52 13.72 -0.97
C ASN A 36 -12.48 12.44 -1.84
N LEU A 37 -12.84 11.27 -1.28
CA LEU A 37 -12.96 10.02 -2.03
C LEU A 37 -14.04 10.10 -3.12
N ARG A 38 -15.23 10.62 -2.76
CA ARG A 38 -16.35 10.79 -3.70
C ARG A 38 -16.00 11.73 -4.83
N HIS A 39 -15.39 12.87 -4.50
CA HIS A 39 -14.92 13.84 -5.49
C HIS A 39 -13.85 13.23 -6.41
N SER A 40 -12.86 12.52 -5.85
CA SER A 40 -11.80 11.86 -6.62
C SER A 40 -12.33 10.79 -7.57
N ARG A 41 -13.36 10.03 -7.17
CA ARG A 41 -14.05 9.07 -8.03
C ARG A 41 -14.71 9.74 -9.23
N THR A 42 -15.43 10.83 -9.00
CA THR A 42 -16.13 11.57 -10.06
C THR A 42 -15.14 12.15 -11.07
N VAL A 43 -14.05 12.75 -10.60
CA VAL A 43 -13.01 13.32 -11.47
C VAL A 43 -12.26 12.24 -12.26
N ALA A 44 -11.96 11.11 -11.65
CA ALA A 44 -11.25 9.99 -12.29
C ALA A 44 -12.14 9.09 -13.15
N LYS A 45 -13.46 9.35 -13.24
CA LYS A 45 -14.45 8.57 -14.00
C LYS A 45 -14.39 7.05 -13.73
N ILE A 46 -14.14 6.66 -12.48
CA ILE A 46 -14.00 5.25 -12.12
C ILE A 46 -15.41 4.63 -11.96
N PRO A 47 -15.77 3.59 -12.74
CA PRO A 47 -17.13 3.04 -12.76
C PRO A 47 -17.47 2.24 -11.49
N ARG A 48 -16.46 1.75 -10.76
CA ARG A 48 -16.65 0.96 -9.54
C ARG A 48 -16.80 1.85 -8.29
N ARG A 49 -17.53 1.35 -7.28
CA ARG A 49 -17.57 2.00 -5.97
C ARG A 49 -16.18 1.92 -5.33
N ILE A 50 -15.64 3.08 -4.98
CA ILE A 50 -14.37 3.20 -4.26
C ILE A 50 -14.69 3.46 -2.80
N SER A 51 -14.16 2.61 -1.92
CA SER A 51 -14.19 2.80 -0.48
C SER A 51 -12.77 2.99 0.07
N PRO A 52 -12.60 3.51 1.30
CA PRO A 52 -11.29 3.54 1.95
C PRO A 52 -10.61 2.16 2.00
N HIS A 53 -11.41 1.10 2.19
CA HIS A 53 -10.91 -0.26 2.14
C HIS A 53 -10.36 -0.62 0.75
N SER A 54 -11.05 -0.25 -0.32
CA SER A 54 -10.59 -0.47 -1.71
C SER A 54 -9.29 0.26 -2.02
N LEU A 55 -9.10 1.46 -1.47
CA LEU A 55 -7.84 2.21 -1.62
C LEU A 55 -6.69 1.57 -0.86
N ARG A 56 -6.94 1.00 0.34
CA ARG A 56 -5.94 0.23 1.08
C ARG A 56 -5.49 -1.00 0.29
N HIS A 57 -6.41 -1.76 -0.30
CA HIS A 57 -6.10 -2.87 -1.19
C HIS A 57 -5.17 -2.45 -2.34
N ALA A 58 -5.54 -1.36 -3.03
CA ALA A 58 -4.75 -0.83 -4.14
C ALA A 58 -3.36 -0.35 -3.69
N ALA A 59 -3.25 0.28 -2.52
CA ALA A 59 -1.98 0.77 -1.98
C ALA A 59 -1.00 -0.37 -1.67
N ILE A 60 -1.47 -1.45 -1.04
CA ILE A 60 -0.63 -2.62 -0.70
C ILE A 60 -0.16 -3.30 -1.99
N THR A 61 -1.09 -3.54 -2.92
CA THR A 61 -0.78 -4.14 -4.21
C THR A 61 0.26 -3.32 -4.99
N ASN A 62 0.06 -2.01 -5.10
CA ASN A 62 0.98 -1.15 -5.85
C ASN A 62 2.36 -1.04 -5.20
N ALA A 63 2.44 -1.09 -3.86
CA ALA A 63 3.72 -1.09 -3.16
C ALA A 63 4.53 -2.35 -3.51
N LEU A 64 3.87 -3.52 -3.52
CA LEU A 64 4.50 -4.79 -3.91
C LEU A 64 4.88 -4.81 -5.39
N ASP A 65 4.01 -4.32 -6.29
CA ASP A 65 4.30 -4.20 -7.71
C ASP A 65 5.52 -3.27 -7.96
N ALA A 66 5.67 -2.22 -7.16
CA ALA A 66 6.84 -1.33 -7.19
C ALA A 66 8.13 -1.96 -6.63
N GLY A 67 8.08 -3.18 -6.10
CA GLY A 67 9.23 -3.90 -5.57
C GLY A 67 9.55 -3.60 -4.11
N VAL A 68 8.63 -2.98 -3.36
CA VAL A 68 8.79 -2.82 -1.90
C VAL A 68 8.83 -4.21 -1.26
N PRO A 69 9.78 -4.48 -0.34
CA PRO A 69 9.84 -5.75 0.36
C PRO A 69 8.53 -6.08 1.10
N LEU A 70 8.16 -7.37 1.15
CA LEU A 70 6.94 -7.84 1.79
C LEU A 70 6.78 -7.33 3.23
N ARG A 71 7.90 -7.25 3.98
CA ARG A 71 7.92 -6.75 5.37
C ARG A 71 7.49 -5.27 5.47
N ASP A 72 7.93 -4.43 4.55
CA ASP A 72 7.61 -3.00 4.57
C ASP A 72 6.17 -2.79 4.09
N ALA A 73 5.72 -3.57 3.11
CA ALA A 73 4.32 -3.62 2.70
C ALA A 73 3.41 -4.11 3.84
N GLN A 74 3.88 -5.04 4.69
CA GLN A 74 3.16 -5.52 5.86
C GLN A 74 3.02 -4.43 6.93
N ILE A 75 4.07 -3.63 7.16
CA ILE A 75 4.05 -2.48 8.07
C ILE A 75 3.08 -1.41 7.57
N LEU A 76 3.14 -1.09 6.27
CA LEU A 76 2.20 -0.19 5.60
C LEU A 76 0.76 -0.69 5.77
N ALA A 77 0.55 -1.99 5.62
CA ALA A 77 -0.74 -2.64 5.74
C ALA A 77 -1.17 -2.86 7.20
N ARG A 78 -0.32 -2.65 8.22
CA ARG A 78 -0.61 -3.02 9.62
C ARG A 78 -1.15 -4.46 9.78
N HIS A 79 -0.59 -5.39 9.01
CA HIS A 79 -0.98 -6.79 9.05
C HIS A 79 -0.17 -7.55 10.10
N ALA A 80 -0.86 -8.29 10.96
CA ALA A 80 -0.20 -9.12 11.98
C ALA A 80 0.48 -10.34 11.35
N ASP A 81 -0.21 -11.00 10.41
CA ASP A 81 0.30 -12.20 9.71
C ASP A 81 0.79 -11.82 8.30
N PRO A 82 2.05 -12.13 7.93
CA PRO A 82 2.59 -11.93 6.59
C PRO A 82 1.72 -12.52 5.47
N ARG A 83 1.05 -13.66 5.71
CA ARG A 83 0.19 -14.33 4.72
C ARG A 83 -0.95 -13.45 4.22
N THR A 84 -1.46 -12.59 5.10
CA THR A 84 -2.50 -11.61 4.71
C THR A 84 -1.96 -10.55 3.75
N THR A 85 -0.65 -10.28 3.76
CA THR A 85 0.02 -9.37 2.83
C THR A 85 0.43 -10.09 1.54
N GLU A 86 0.84 -11.37 1.62
CA GLU A 86 1.21 -12.20 0.47
C GLU A 86 0.08 -12.35 -0.56
N HIS A 87 -1.18 -12.31 -0.12
CA HIS A 87 -2.33 -12.32 -1.04
C HIS A 87 -2.33 -11.16 -2.05
N TYR A 88 -1.65 -10.05 -1.74
CA TYR A 88 -1.53 -8.90 -2.63
C TYR A 88 -0.32 -8.97 -3.55
N ASP A 89 0.62 -9.89 -3.30
CA ASP A 89 1.80 -10.07 -4.13
C ASP A 89 1.44 -10.84 -5.40
N ARG A 90 1.28 -10.12 -6.51
CA ARG A 90 1.04 -10.70 -7.84
C ARG A 90 2.30 -11.30 -8.44
N ALA A 91 3.48 -10.90 -7.96
CA ALA A 91 4.78 -11.35 -8.45
C ALA A 91 5.34 -12.53 -7.64
N ARG A 92 4.58 -13.08 -6.68
CA ARG A 92 4.98 -14.22 -5.83
C ARG A 92 5.55 -15.44 -6.57
N GLY A 93 5.16 -15.64 -7.84
CA GLY A 93 5.62 -16.74 -8.69
C GLY A 93 6.64 -16.34 -9.74
N ASN A 94 7.14 -15.09 -9.71
CA ASN A 94 8.06 -14.60 -10.72
C ASN A 94 9.47 -15.16 -10.49
N LEU A 95 9.93 -15.99 -11.42
CA LEU A 95 11.26 -16.59 -11.40
C LEU A 95 12.38 -15.57 -11.59
N ASP A 96 12.16 -14.46 -12.29
CA ASP A 96 13.18 -13.44 -12.54
C ASP A 96 13.66 -12.74 -11.25
N ARG A 97 12.81 -12.75 -10.22
CA ARG A 97 13.13 -12.20 -8.89
C ARG A 97 13.39 -13.30 -7.86
N HIS A 98 13.62 -14.53 -8.30
CA HIS A 98 13.86 -15.65 -7.41
C HIS A 98 15.16 -15.41 -6.61
N GLY A 99 15.13 -15.73 -5.32
CA GLY A 99 16.25 -15.48 -4.41
C GLY A 99 17.55 -16.15 -4.86
N VAL A 100 17.47 -17.23 -5.65
CA VAL A 100 18.63 -17.86 -6.27
C VAL A 100 19.40 -16.90 -7.17
N HIS A 101 18.73 -16.08 -7.99
CA HIS A 101 19.43 -15.12 -8.86
C HIS A 101 20.18 -14.05 -8.06
N PHE A 102 19.56 -13.55 -6.98
CA PHE A 102 20.20 -12.62 -6.06
C PHE A 102 21.39 -13.24 -5.32
N LEU A 103 21.25 -14.47 -4.84
CA LEU A 103 22.33 -15.19 -4.18
C LEU A 103 23.48 -15.48 -5.17
N THR A 104 23.17 -15.89 -6.39
CA THR A 104 24.16 -16.12 -7.44
C THR A 104 24.93 -14.85 -7.74
N ALA A 105 24.26 -13.71 -7.93
CA ALA A 105 24.92 -12.42 -8.13
C ALA A 105 25.83 -12.06 -6.94
N TYR A 106 25.31 -12.19 -5.72
CA TYR A 106 26.07 -11.89 -4.50
C TYR A 106 27.32 -12.77 -4.35
N VAL A 107 27.20 -14.08 -4.56
CA VAL A 107 28.32 -15.04 -4.47
C VAL A 107 29.30 -14.88 -5.63
N ALA A 108 28.81 -14.56 -6.83
CA ALA A 108 29.64 -14.32 -8.00
C ALA A 108 30.33 -12.94 -7.96
N GLY A 109 29.96 -12.05 -7.04
CA GLY A 109 30.54 -10.72 -6.89
C GLY A 109 30.25 -9.77 -8.05
N VAL A 110 29.14 -9.98 -8.77
CA VAL A 110 28.69 -9.17 -9.91
C VAL A 110 27.38 -8.45 -9.63
#